data_AF-A0A368FHI3-F1
#
_entry.id   AF-A0A368FHI3-F1
#
_cell.length_a   1.000
_cell.length_b   1.000
_cell.length_c   1.000
_cell.angle_alpha   90.00
_cell.angle_beta   90.00
_cell.angle_gamma   90.00
#
_symmetry.space_group_name_H-M   'P 1'
#
loop_
_entity.id
_entity.type
_entity.pdbx_description
1 polymer ?
#
loop_
_entity_poly.entity_id
_entity_poly.type
_entity_poly.pdbx_seq_one_letter_code
_entity_poly.pdbx_strand_id
1 'polypeptide(L)'
;MGLEGMIELVVATYSNSHIVQVPSPEAFTIRTVLPTSAPEPVMKLVPAPEFRPAPEAVAPFRAAGIPNTIQPNPKVLQPINVEDVAEDDRVWVGIMQQAVARCGSQPELLAGNVRAVVEEAMSISLKLISDTRYNSIEEEVESHKDVIGIRERAWENAKLQFIQPLFQKYQSVILSSAQRSCPAITLKSLRRH
;
A
#
# COMPACT_ATOMS: atom_id res chain seq x y z
N MET A 1 -26.15 16.84 11.96
CA MET A 1 -24.87 17.19 12.61
C MET A 1 -24.21 18.24 11.74
N GLY A 2 -23.90 19.42 12.28
CA GLY A 2 -23.24 20.49 11.51
C GLY A 2 -21.75 20.22 11.29
N LEU A 3 -21.13 21.01 10.42
CA LEU A 3 -19.70 20.94 10.06
C LEU A 3 -18.79 21.01 11.31
N GLU A 4 -19.15 21.86 12.28
CA GLU A 4 -18.48 22.00 13.57
C GLU A 4 -18.51 20.69 14.39
N GLY A 5 -19.64 19.98 14.39
CA GLY A 5 -19.79 18.69 15.10
C GLY A 5 -19.00 17.55 14.45
N MET A 6 -18.76 17.61 13.14
CA MET A 6 -17.89 16.65 12.45
C MET A 6 -16.41 16.91 12.75
N ILE A 7 -16.01 18.18 12.88
CA ILE A 7 -14.65 18.56 13.28
C ILE A 7 -14.33 18.05 14.68
N GLU A 8 -15.22 18.27 15.65
CA GLU A 8 -15.02 17.78 17.02
C GLU A 8 -14.91 16.25 17.07
N LEU A 9 -15.75 15.53 16.31
CA LEU A 9 -15.74 14.08 16.27
C LEU A 9 -14.45 13.52 15.63
N VAL A 10 -13.99 14.12 14.53
CA VAL A 10 -12.75 13.69 13.83
C VAL A 10 -11.52 14.01 14.67
N VAL A 11 -11.45 15.19 15.29
CA VAL A 11 -10.35 15.56 16.19
C VAL A 11 -10.33 14.66 17.43
N ALA A 12 -11.51 14.37 18.02
CA ALA A 12 -11.61 13.48 19.18
C ALA A 12 -11.23 12.03 18.84
N THR A 13 -11.69 11.48 17.71
CA THR A 13 -11.32 10.13 17.28
C THR A 13 -9.84 10.03 16.93
N TYR A 14 -9.25 11.06 16.32
CA TYR A 14 -7.80 11.12 16.04
C TYR A 14 -6.96 11.24 17.31
N SER A 15 -7.40 12.05 18.28
CA SER A 15 -6.73 12.15 19.60
C SER A 15 -6.78 10.82 20.36
N ASN A 16 -7.88 10.07 20.24
CA ASN A 16 -8.05 8.79 20.91
C ASN A 16 -7.30 7.63 20.20
N SER A 17 -7.12 7.68 18.89
CA SER A 17 -6.41 6.63 18.14
C SER A 17 -4.88 6.68 18.31
N HIS A 18 -4.32 7.84 18.67
CA HIS A 18 -2.88 7.99 19.02
C HIS A 18 -2.55 7.64 20.48
N ILE A 19 -3.55 7.38 21.33
CA ILE A 19 -3.35 6.95 22.73
C ILE A 19 -3.25 5.43 22.86
N VAL A 20 -3.58 4.66 21.82
CA VAL A 20 -3.32 3.22 21.80
C VAL A 20 -1.85 2.99 21.51
N GLN A 21 -1.02 3.11 22.55
CA GLN A 21 0.33 2.61 22.59
C GLN A 21 0.32 1.13 22.19
N VAL A 22 0.75 0.84 20.95
CA VAL A 22 1.11 -0.51 20.56
C VAL A 22 2.36 -0.87 21.36
N PRO A 23 2.38 -1.98 22.13
CA PRO A 23 3.60 -2.41 22.80
C PRO A 23 4.72 -2.58 21.78
N SER A 24 5.85 -1.90 22.04
CA SER A 24 7.10 -2.07 21.27
C SER A 24 7.45 -3.57 21.16
N PRO A 25 7.85 -4.07 19.98
CA PRO A 25 8.18 -5.49 19.78
C PRO A 25 9.47 -5.96 20.48
N GLU A 26 10.05 -5.19 21.40
CA GLU A 26 11.29 -5.53 22.11
C GLU A 26 11.11 -6.47 23.33
N ALA A 27 9.88 -6.91 23.63
CA ALA A 27 9.59 -7.73 24.82
C ALA A 27 9.84 -9.25 24.66
N PHE A 28 10.35 -9.75 23.53
CA PHE A 28 10.72 -11.17 23.38
C PHE A 28 12.24 -11.36 23.33
N THR A 29 12.92 -11.07 24.43
CA THR A 29 14.29 -11.55 24.67
C THR A 29 14.30 -12.45 25.89
N ILE A 30 13.98 -13.74 25.72
CA ILE A 30 14.31 -14.75 26.73
C ILE A 30 15.75 -15.21 26.48
N ARG A 31 16.60 -14.79 27.41
CA ARG A 31 18.02 -15.10 27.50
C ARG A 31 18.30 -16.59 27.62
N THR A 32 19.35 -16.97 26.91
CA THR A 32 20.19 -18.16 27.01
C THR A 32 20.59 -18.49 28.45
N VAL A 33 20.54 -19.78 28.82
CA VAL A 33 21.43 -20.36 29.84
C VAL A 33 21.91 -21.73 29.34
N LEU A 34 23.17 -21.79 28.91
CA LEU A 34 23.95 -23.02 28.78
C LEU A 34 24.53 -23.37 30.15
N PRO A 35 24.90 -24.64 30.41
CA PRO A 35 26.33 -24.90 30.63
C PRO A 35 26.88 -26.16 29.94
N THR A 36 28.14 -26.01 29.56
CA THR A 36 29.09 -26.91 28.89
C THR A 36 29.71 -27.97 29.81
N SER A 37 29.98 -29.19 29.30
CA SER A 37 31.23 -29.94 29.53
C SER A 37 31.38 -31.16 28.58
N ALA A 38 32.49 -31.21 27.84
CA ALA A 38 33.02 -32.29 26.98
C ALA A 38 33.73 -33.41 27.83
N PRO A 39 34.38 -34.50 27.31
CA PRO A 39 34.86 -34.81 25.94
C PRO A 39 34.69 -36.29 25.41
N GLU A 40 35.07 -36.52 24.13
CA GLU A 40 35.17 -37.82 23.36
C GLU A 40 36.35 -38.73 23.81
N PRO A 41 36.84 -39.81 23.11
CA PRO A 41 36.41 -40.55 21.87
C PRO A 41 36.58 -42.11 21.89
N VAL A 42 35.95 -42.90 20.98
CA VAL A 42 36.53 -44.17 20.42
C VAL A 42 35.97 -44.53 19.03
N MET A 43 36.90 -44.86 18.12
CA MET A 43 36.84 -45.31 16.72
C MET A 43 35.96 -46.55 16.40
N LYS A 44 35.51 -46.66 15.13
CA LYS A 44 35.84 -47.80 14.24
C LYS A 44 35.50 -47.55 12.76
N LEU A 45 36.28 -48.22 11.90
CA LEU A 45 36.57 -47.95 10.48
C LEU A 45 36.27 -49.20 9.63
N VAL A 46 35.56 -49.05 8.48
CA VAL A 46 35.75 -49.78 7.15
C VAL A 46 35.42 -51.31 7.11
N PRO A 47 35.16 -52.02 5.97
CA PRO A 47 35.38 -51.72 4.52
C PRO A 47 34.25 -52.03 3.48
N ALA A 48 34.50 -51.56 2.24
CA ALA A 48 33.90 -51.99 0.96
C ALA A 48 34.59 -53.25 0.35
N PRO A 49 34.06 -53.89 -0.73
CA PRO A 49 34.83 -53.89 -1.99
C PRO A 49 34.03 -53.98 -3.35
N GLU A 50 34.59 -53.28 -4.36
CA GLU A 50 34.95 -53.64 -5.75
C GLU A 50 34.00 -54.19 -6.86
N PHE A 51 33.88 -53.39 -7.93
CA PHE A 51 34.07 -53.61 -9.39
C PHE A 51 33.60 -54.90 -10.11
N ARG A 52 32.80 -54.73 -11.20
CA ARG A 52 33.01 -55.31 -12.56
C ARG A 52 32.32 -54.49 -13.69
N PRO A 53 32.79 -54.53 -14.96
CA PRO A 53 32.44 -53.59 -16.05
C PRO A 53 31.44 -54.12 -17.11
N ALA A 54 31.01 -53.21 -18.01
CA ALA A 54 30.00 -53.36 -19.09
C ALA A 54 30.36 -54.31 -20.26
N PRO A 55 29.41 -54.60 -21.16
CA PRO A 55 29.66 -54.25 -22.57
C PRO A 55 28.48 -53.61 -23.32
N GLU A 56 28.85 -52.86 -24.36
CA GLU A 56 28.03 -52.11 -25.31
C GLU A 56 27.18 -53.00 -26.23
N ALA A 57 26.00 -52.50 -26.65
CA ALA A 57 25.37 -52.86 -27.92
C ALA A 57 24.57 -51.67 -28.49
N VAL A 58 24.94 -51.31 -29.72
CA VAL A 58 24.59 -50.15 -30.57
C VAL A 58 23.14 -50.25 -31.10
N ALA A 59 22.25 -49.32 -30.70
CA ALA A 59 21.59 -48.24 -31.49
C ALA A 59 20.36 -48.63 -32.34
N PRO A 60 19.64 -47.68 -32.98
CA PRO A 60 19.01 -46.44 -32.52
C PRO A 60 17.48 -46.49 -32.80
N PHE A 61 16.64 -45.55 -32.36
CA PHE A 61 15.54 -44.93 -33.13
C PHE A 61 14.77 -43.92 -32.26
N ARG A 62 14.32 -42.86 -32.92
CA ARG A 62 13.87 -41.57 -32.35
C ARG A 62 12.41 -41.59 -31.87
N ALA A 63 12.11 -40.54 -31.10
CA ALA A 63 10.84 -39.84 -30.99
C ALA A 63 9.89 -40.26 -29.85
N ALA A 64 10.01 -39.54 -28.73
CA ALA A 64 8.89 -38.75 -28.22
C ALA A 64 9.48 -37.56 -27.46
N GLY A 65 9.34 -36.36 -28.02
CA GLY A 65 9.71 -35.13 -27.33
C GLY A 65 8.88 -34.99 -26.07
N ILE A 66 9.53 -35.00 -24.92
CA ILE A 66 8.93 -34.62 -23.64
C ILE A 66 8.73 -33.10 -23.71
N PRO A 67 7.50 -32.55 -23.64
CA PRO A 67 7.35 -31.11 -23.54
C PRO A 67 7.78 -30.66 -22.14
N ASN A 68 9.03 -30.20 -22.03
CA ASN A 68 9.45 -29.29 -20.98
C ASN A 68 8.83 -27.92 -21.26
N THR A 69 7.63 -27.64 -20.76
CA THR A 69 7.28 -26.27 -20.35
C THR A 69 6.12 -26.30 -19.36
N ILE A 70 6.43 -26.32 -18.06
CA ILE A 70 5.53 -25.71 -17.08
C ILE A 70 5.61 -24.22 -17.38
N GLN A 71 4.75 -23.74 -18.28
CA GLN A 71 4.44 -22.33 -18.32
C GLN A 71 3.74 -22.02 -16.99
N PRO A 72 4.24 -21.08 -16.16
CA PRO A 72 3.35 -20.44 -15.20
C PRO A 72 2.35 -19.70 -16.07
N ASN A 73 1.20 -20.32 -16.32
CA ASN A 73 0.05 -19.67 -16.88
C ASN A 73 -0.14 -18.40 -16.02
N PRO A 74 0.09 -17.18 -16.54
CA PRO A 74 -0.37 -16.02 -15.80
C PRO A 74 -1.87 -16.24 -15.80
N LYS A 75 -2.42 -16.63 -14.64
CA LYS A 75 -3.87 -16.58 -14.44
C LYS A 75 -4.22 -15.17 -14.88
N VAL A 76 -4.82 -15.06 -16.07
CA VAL A 76 -5.46 -13.85 -16.52
C VAL A 76 -6.54 -13.68 -15.48
N LEU A 77 -6.23 -12.89 -14.45
CA LEU A 77 -7.15 -12.56 -13.40
C LEU A 77 -8.28 -11.88 -14.15
N GLN A 78 -9.39 -12.60 -14.28
CA GLN A 78 -10.60 -12.02 -14.82
C GLN A 78 -10.88 -10.77 -13.97
N PRO A 79 -11.20 -9.63 -14.59
CA PRO A 79 -11.55 -8.44 -13.84
C PRO A 79 -12.73 -8.81 -12.94
N ILE A 80 -12.46 -8.96 -11.64
CA ILE A 80 -13.48 -9.14 -10.62
C ILE A 80 -14.30 -7.86 -10.66
N ASN A 81 -15.61 -7.97 -10.85
CA ASN A 81 -16.46 -6.80 -10.80
C ASN A 81 -16.44 -6.26 -9.37
N VAL A 82 -16.38 -4.95 -9.17
CA VAL A 82 -16.23 -4.37 -7.80
C VAL A 82 -17.40 -4.78 -6.90
N GLU A 83 -18.55 -5.11 -7.50
CA GLU A 83 -19.75 -5.63 -6.87
C GLU A 83 -19.56 -7.03 -6.27
N ASP A 84 -18.64 -7.84 -6.81
CA ASP A 84 -18.33 -9.20 -6.34
C ASP A 84 -17.40 -9.21 -5.12
N VAL A 85 -16.85 -8.04 -4.75
CA VAL A 85 -16.04 -7.86 -3.54
C VAL A 85 -16.97 -7.83 -2.33
N ALA A 86 -16.63 -8.62 -1.30
CA ALA A 86 -17.33 -8.63 -0.01
C ALA A 86 -17.44 -7.21 0.55
N GLU A 87 -18.60 -6.85 1.11
CA GLU A 87 -18.89 -5.47 1.53
C GLU A 87 -17.82 -4.91 2.49
N ASP A 88 -17.36 -5.73 3.43
CA ASP A 88 -16.32 -5.38 4.41
C ASP A 88 -14.95 -5.07 3.76
N ASP A 89 -14.68 -5.63 2.57
CA ASP A 89 -13.41 -5.48 1.87
C ASP A 89 -13.42 -4.31 0.86
N ARG A 90 -14.60 -3.83 0.44
CA ARG A 90 -14.75 -2.85 -0.65
C ARG A 90 -13.93 -1.58 -0.46
N VAL A 91 -13.92 -1.04 0.78
CA VAL A 91 -13.17 0.18 1.10
C VAL A 91 -11.67 -0.05 0.90
N TRP A 92 -11.13 -1.14 1.47
CA TRP A 92 -9.72 -1.45 1.37
C TRP A 92 -9.29 -1.82 -0.04
N VAL A 93 -10.12 -2.55 -0.79
CA VAL A 93 -9.88 -2.83 -2.21
C VAL A 93 -9.85 -1.54 -3.02
N GLY A 94 -10.76 -0.60 -2.78
CA GLY A 94 -10.75 0.71 -3.45
C GLY A 94 -9.49 1.52 -3.14
N ILE A 95 -9.03 1.53 -1.89
CA ILE A 95 -7.77 2.17 -1.50
C ILE A 95 -6.57 1.50 -2.19
N MET A 96 -6.53 0.17 -2.23
CA MET A 96 -5.46 -0.58 -2.90
C MET A 96 -5.44 -0.31 -4.41
N GLN A 97 -6.61 -0.20 -5.07
CA GLN A 97 -6.70 0.18 -6.47
C GLN A 97 -6.09 1.57 -6.73
N GLN A 98 -6.39 2.55 -5.86
CA GLN A 98 -5.77 3.88 -5.94
C GLN A 98 -4.26 3.83 -5.72
N ALA A 99 -3.79 3.05 -4.74
CA ALA A 99 -2.37 2.86 -4.48
C ALA A 99 -1.67 2.22 -5.68
N VAL A 100 -2.24 1.18 -6.28
CA VAL A 100 -1.70 0.54 -7.48
C VAL A 100 -1.66 1.51 -8.67
N ALA A 101 -2.72 2.29 -8.88
CA ALA A 101 -2.81 3.26 -9.97
C ALA A 101 -1.78 4.41 -9.85
N ARG A 102 -1.41 4.80 -8.62
CA ARG A 102 -0.51 5.94 -8.35
C ARG A 102 0.94 5.55 -8.08
N CYS A 103 1.15 4.39 -7.46
CA CYS A 103 2.45 3.97 -6.91
C CYS A 103 3.02 2.71 -7.57
N GLY A 104 2.22 1.94 -8.31
CA GLY A 104 2.63 0.69 -8.93
C GLY A 104 2.09 -0.56 -8.23
N SER A 105 2.19 -1.70 -8.91
CA SER A 105 1.56 -2.98 -8.54
C SER A 105 2.50 -3.98 -7.85
N GLN A 106 3.69 -3.55 -7.42
CA GLN A 106 4.67 -4.43 -6.75
C GLN A 106 4.11 -4.93 -5.40
N PRO A 107 3.89 -6.25 -5.22
CA PRO A 107 3.32 -6.78 -3.99
C PRO A 107 4.14 -6.45 -2.74
N GLU A 108 5.48 -6.43 -2.86
CA GLU A 108 6.42 -6.15 -1.78
C GLU A 108 6.37 -4.69 -1.28
N LEU A 109 5.90 -3.76 -2.11
CA LEU A 109 5.73 -2.35 -1.75
C LEU A 109 4.28 -1.97 -1.45
N LEU A 110 3.33 -2.87 -1.70
CA LEU A 110 1.89 -2.57 -1.67
C LEU A 110 1.45 -1.97 -0.34
N ALA A 111 1.84 -2.58 0.79
CA ALA A 111 1.49 -2.07 2.11
C ALA A 111 2.02 -0.65 2.36
N GLY A 112 3.25 -0.36 1.93
CA GLY A 112 3.83 0.98 2.00
C GLY A 112 3.08 1.97 1.10
N ASN A 113 2.75 1.58 -0.12
CA ASN A 113 2.01 2.39 -1.08
C ASN A 113 0.59 2.72 -0.59
N VAL A 114 -0.10 1.74 0.00
CA VAL A 114 -1.42 1.92 0.62
C VAL A 114 -1.34 2.92 1.76
N ARG A 115 -0.38 2.73 2.68
CA ARG A 115 -0.14 3.66 3.79
C ARG A 115 0.11 5.09 3.28
N ALA A 116 0.97 5.25 2.28
CA ALA A 116 1.29 6.54 1.68
C ALA A 116 0.03 7.27 1.16
N VAL A 117 -0.84 6.56 0.43
CA VAL A 117 -2.09 7.13 -0.11
C VAL A 117 -3.05 7.53 1.02
N VAL A 118 -3.20 6.68 2.05
CA VAL A 118 -4.07 6.97 3.19
C VAL A 118 -3.58 8.18 3.99
N GLU A 119 -2.29 8.24 4.31
CA GLU A 119 -1.71 9.36 5.06
C GLU A 119 -1.77 10.68 4.26
N GLU A 120 -1.54 10.64 2.95
CA GLU A 120 -1.68 11.81 2.08
C GLU A 120 -3.13 12.30 2.01
N ALA A 121 -4.09 11.38 1.80
CA ALA A 121 -5.51 11.71 1.77
C ALA A 121 -5.92 12.40 3.07
N MET A 122 -5.51 11.85 4.22
CA MET A 122 -5.76 12.46 5.54
C MET A 122 -5.14 13.85 5.66
N SER A 123 -3.87 14.01 5.27
CA SER A 123 -3.19 15.32 5.29
C SER A 123 -3.90 16.36 4.42
N ILE A 124 -4.39 15.96 3.24
CA ILE A 124 -5.17 16.85 2.36
C ILE A 124 -6.51 17.20 3.01
N SER A 125 -7.25 16.22 3.53
CA SER A 125 -8.54 16.43 4.19
C SER A 125 -8.44 17.42 5.35
N LEU A 126 -7.42 17.28 6.21
CA LEU A 126 -7.21 18.21 7.33
C LEU A 126 -6.93 19.64 6.86
N LYS A 127 -6.14 19.81 5.79
CA LYS A 127 -5.88 21.13 5.20
C LYS A 127 -7.14 21.73 4.59
N LEU A 128 -7.93 20.93 3.87
CA LEU A 128 -9.17 21.39 3.23
C LEU A 128 -10.21 21.84 4.25
N ILE A 129 -10.43 21.09 5.32
CA ILE A 129 -11.40 21.44 6.38
C ILE A 129 -11.04 22.77 7.06
N SER A 130 -9.74 23.09 7.15
CA SER A 130 -9.27 24.38 7.66
C SER A 130 -9.31 25.53 6.64
N ASP A 131 -9.53 25.26 5.36
CA ASP A 131 -9.54 26.26 4.29
C ASP A 131 -10.92 26.90 4.15
N THR A 132 -11.00 28.20 4.34
CA THR A 132 -12.27 28.94 4.29
C THR A 132 -12.95 28.88 2.91
N ARG A 133 -12.18 28.72 1.83
CA ARG A 133 -12.74 28.65 0.47
C ARG A 133 -13.34 27.28 0.21
N TYR A 134 -12.74 26.21 0.73
CA TYR A 134 -13.35 24.89 0.68
C TYR A 134 -14.65 24.85 1.50
N ASN A 135 -14.64 25.42 2.70
CA ASN A 135 -15.84 25.48 3.55
C ASN A 135 -17.00 26.23 2.87
N SER A 136 -16.70 27.29 2.12
CA SER A 136 -17.73 28.01 1.33
C SER A 136 -18.38 27.14 0.25
N ILE A 137 -17.65 26.20 -0.36
CA ILE A 137 -18.22 25.26 -1.34
C ILE A 137 -19.18 24.32 -0.65
N GLU A 138 -18.76 23.72 0.47
CA GLU A 138 -19.58 22.77 1.23
C GLU A 138 -20.85 23.46 1.79
N GLU A 139 -20.75 24.71 2.22
CA GLU A 139 -21.90 25.51 2.68
C GLU A 139 -22.88 25.82 1.54
N GLU A 140 -22.40 26.19 0.34
CA GLU A 140 -23.26 26.41 -0.84
C GLU A 140 -24.02 25.14 -1.22
N VAL A 141 -23.35 23.99 -1.18
CA VAL A 141 -23.94 22.68 -1.48
C VAL A 141 -24.98 22.26 -0.44
N GLU A 142 -24.69 22.43 0.85
CA GLU A 142 -25.62 22.04 1.92
C GLU A 142 -26.84 22.96 1.98
N SER A 143 -26.66 24.26 1.75
CA SER A 143 -27.74 25.26 1.78
C SER A 143 -28.75 25.10 0.63
N HIS A 144 -28.37 24.46 -0.47
CA HIS A 144 -29.22 24.28 -1.65
C HIS A 144 -29.29 22.82 -2.12
N LYS A 145 -29.26 21.87 -1.18
CA LYS A 145 -29.26 20.41 -1.46
C LYS A 145 -30.47 19.89 -2.23
N ASP A 146 -31.55 20.65 -2.28
CA ASP A 146 -32.77 20.37 -3.07
C ASP A 146 -32.62 20.77 -4.54
N VAL A 147 -31.62 21.58 -4.87
CA VAL A 147 -31.34 22.02 -6.24
C VAL A 147 -30.46 20.99 -6.94
N ILE A 148 -31.02 20.35 -7.97
CA ILE A 148 -30.29 19.42 -8.84
C ILE A 148 -29.11 20.17 -9.48
N GLY A 149 -27.92 19.57 -9.39
CA GLY A 149 -26.70 20.13 -9.99
C GLY A 149 -26.00 21.20 -9.14
N ILE A 150 -26.41 21.43 -7.89
CA ILE A 150 -25.79 22.45 -7.04
C ILE A 150 -24.30 22.19 -6.80
N ARG A 151 -23.91 20.92 -6.63
CA ARG A 151 -22.52 20.53 -6.38
C ARG A 151 -21.65 20.95 -7.55
N GLU A 152 -22.07 20.63 -8.77
CA GLU A 152 -21.36 20.99 -9.99
C GLU A 152 -21.26 22.51 -10.15
N ARG A 153 -22.35 23.23 -9.85
CA ARG A 153 -22.35 24.71 -9.86
C ARG A 153 -21.36 25.30 -8.86
N ALA A 154 -21.35 24.82 -7.61
CA ALA A 154 -20.44 25.30 -6.58
C ALA A 154 -18.96 25.08 -6.99
N TRP A 155 -18.66 23.94 -7.62
CA TRP A 155 -17.32 23.66 -8.14
C TRP A 155 -16.95 24.52 -9.36
N GLU A 156 -17.88 24.81 -10.27
CA GLU A 156 -17.65 25.76 -11.37
C GLU A 156 -17.45 27.20 -10.85
N ASN A 157 -18.17 27.61 -9.81
CA ASN A 157 -17.94 28.88 -9.14
C ASN A 157 -16.54 28.93 -8.51
N ALA A 158 -16.16 27.91 -7.74
CA ALA A 158 -14.83 27.79 -7.13
C ALA A 158 -13.70 27.85 -8.17
N LYS A 159 -13.91 27.19 -9.32
CA LYS A 159 -12.98 27.21 -10.45
C LYS A 159 -12.69 28.62 -10.92
N LEU A 160 -13.72 29.42 -11.15
CA LEU A 160 -13.59 30.80 -11.62
C LEU A 160 -13.04 31.73 -10.52
N GLN A 161 -13.49 31.58 -9.28
CA GLN A 161 -13.14 32.50 -8.20
C GLN A 161 -11.71 32.33 -7.70
N PHE A 162 -11.22 31.09 -7.56
CA PHE A 162 -9.91 30.89 -6.96
C PHE A 162 -9.06 29.78 -7.57
N ILE A 163 -9.61 28.65 -8.05
CA ILE A 163 -8.76 27.54 -8.53
C ILE A 163 -7.95 27.97 -9.76
N GLN A 164 -8.61 28.52 -10.79
CA GLN A 164 -7.94 28.96 -12.01
C GLN A 164 -7.01 30.17 -11.78
N PRO A 165 -7.43 31.22 -11.04
CA PRO A 165 -6.52 32.32 -10.67
C PRO A 165 -5.29 31.86 -9.90
N LEU A 166 -5.42 30.93 -8.94
CA LEU A 166 -4.28 30.39 -8.19
C LEU A 166 -3.35 29.57 -9.09
N PHE A 167 -3.90 28.74 -9.97
CA PHE A 167 -3.11 27.97 -10.91
C PHE A 167 -2.29 28.87 -11.81
N GLN A 168 -2.90 29.92 -12.38
CA GLN A 168 -2.20 30.89 -13.21
C GLN A 168 -1.12 31.64 -12.41
N LYS A 169 -1.44 32.09 -11.19
CA LYS A 169 -0.51 32.83 -10.34
C LYS A 169 0.72 32.02 -9.90
N TYR A 170 0.55 30.74 -9.62
CA TYR A 170 1.60 29.87 -9.08
C TYR A 170 2.01 28.74 -10.04
N GLN A 171 1.77 28.93 -11.34
CA GLN A 171 1.94 27.90 -12.37
C GLN A 171 3.33 27.26 -12.35
N SER A 172 4.39 28.06 -12.23
CA SER A 172 5.77 27.56 -12.23
C SER A 172 6.06 26.64 -11.04
N VAL A 173 5.57 27.01 -9.84
CA VAL A 173 5.71 26.21 -8.61
C VAL A 173 4.92 24.91 -8.72
N ILE A 174 3.67 25.00 -9.19
CA ILE A 174 2.78 23.84 -9.34
C ILE A 174 3.38 22.84 -10.34
N LEU A 175 3.78 23.29 -11.53
CA LEU A 175 4.30 22.40 -12.58
C LEU A 175 5.68 21.82 -12.24
N SER A 176 6.55 22.56 -11.53
CA SER A 176 7.86 22.03 -11.13
C SER A 176 7.80 21.05 -9.96
N SER A 177 6.78 21.18 -9.09
CA SER A 177 6.55 20.28 -7.95
C SER A 177 5.78 19.00 -8.29
N ALA A 178 5.20 18.91 -9.50
CA ALA A 178 4.42 17.77 -9.96
C ALA A 178 5.32 16.56 -10.32
N GLN A 179 6.07 16.04 -9.37
CA GLN A 179 6.74 14.75 -9.52
C GLN A 179 5.76 13.64 -9.17
N ARG A 180 5.25 12.98 -10.22
CA ARG A 180 4.42 11.77 -10.10
C ARG A 180 5.28 10.60 -9.66
N SER A 181 5.43 10.42 -8.37
CA SER A 181 5.83 9.17 -7.76
C SER A 181 5.16 9.10 -6.40
N CYS A 182 4.69 7.90 -6.03
CA CYS A 182 3.91 7.59 -4.84
C CYS A 182 4.06 8.60 -3.69
N PRO A 183 2.97 9.07 -3.04
CA PRO A 183 3.06 10.05 -1.97
C PRO A 183 4.18 9.66 -1.00
N ALA A 184 5.18 10.51 -0.86
CA ALA A 184 6.36 10.11 -0.12
C ALA A 184 5.97 9.86 1.34
N ILE A 185 6.14 8.62 1.82
CA ILE A 185 6.17 8.35 3.26
C ILE A 185 7.37 9.13 3.77
N THR A 186 7.15 10.30 4.36
CA THR A 186 8.22 11.10 4.95
C THR A 186 8.66 10.46 6.26
N LEU A 187 9.33 9.31 6.17
CA LEU A 187 10.04 8.66 7.28
C LEU A 187 11.24 9.48 7.81
N LYS A 188 11.47 10.69 7.28
CA LYS A 188 12.63 11.52 7.61
C LYS A 188 12.51 12.29 8.93
N SER A 189 11.43 12.16 9.71
CA SER A 189 11.39 12.73 11.07
C SER A 189 11.81 11.77 12.20
N LEU A 190 12.16 10.50 11.89
CA LEU A 190 12.58 9.51 12.91
C LEU A 190 14.07 9.09 12.82
N ARG A 191 14.91 9.86 12.13
CA ARG A 191 16.38 9.74 12.22
C ARG A 191 17.03 11.12 12.24
N ARG A 192 17.33 11.62 13.43
CA ARG A 192 18.19 12.75 13.88
C ARG A 192 17.45 13.41 15.05
N HIS A 193 17.89 13.40 16.30
CA HIS A 193 19.22 13.33 16.90
C HIS A 193 19.24 12.37 18.10
#